data_AF-A0A2J8TZ45-F1
#
_entry.id   AF-A0A2J8TZ45-F1
#
_cell.length_a   1.000
_cell.length_b   1.000
_cell.length_c   1.000
_cell.angle_alpha   90.00
_cell.angle_beta   90.00
_cell.angle_gamma   90.00
#
_symmetry.space_group_name_H-M   'P 1'
#
loop_
_entity.id
_entity.type
_entity.pdbx_description
1 polymer ?
#
loop_
_entity_poly.entity_id
_entity_poly.type
_entity_poly.pdbx_seq_one_letter_code
_entity_poly.pdbx_strand_id
1 'polypeptide(L)'
;MAPTQGPRAPLEFGGPLGAAALLLLLPATMFHLLLAARSGPARLLGPPAYLPGLEALWSPRALLLWLAWLGLQAALYLLPARKVLINMALLMKEAELRGSPSLAMWLVNGFQLLYVGDALWHEEAILTTMDITHDGFGFMLAFGDIAWVPFTYSLQAQFLLHHPQSLGLPMASVICLINAIGYYIFRGANSQKNTFRKNPSDPRVAGLETISTATGRKL
;
A
#
# COMPACT_ATOMS: atom_id res chain seq x y z
N MET A 1 16.50 -3.66 -45.70
CA MET A 1 15.45 -2.63 -45.53
C MET A 1 15.28 -2.37 -44.05
N ALA A 2 15.66 -1.19 -43.55
CA ALA A 2 15.48 -0.81 -42.16
C ALA A 2 14.03 -0.34 -41.93
N PRO A 3 13.41 -0.64 -40.78
CA PRO A 3 12.02 -0.26 -40.53
C PRO A 3 11.93 1.26 -40.37
N THR A 4 11.03 1.87 -41.14
CA THR A 4 10.68 3.29 -41.05
C THR A 4 10.04 3.58 -39.69
N GLN A 5 10.71 4.38 -38.85
CA GLN A 5 10.16 4.82 -37.57
C GLN A 5 8.93 5.70 -37.84
N GLY A 6 7.78 5.35 -37.26
CA GLY A 6 6.57 6.18 -37.29
C GLY A 6 6.81 7.55 -36.63
N PRO A 7 5.89 8.52 -36.83
CA PRO A 7 6.04 9.87 -36.30
C PRO A 7 6.19 9.84 -34.76
N ARG A 8 7.30 10.40 -34.27
CA ARG A 8 7.58 10.50 -32.82
C ARG A 8 6.48 11.31 -32.15
N ALA A 9 5.94 10.78 -31.05
CA ALA A 9 4.98 11.50 -30.23
C ALA A 9 5.55 12.89 -29.84
N PRO A 10 4.72 13.94 -29.80
CA PRO A 10 5.18 15.27 -29.41
C PRO A 10 5.76 15.22 -28.01
N LEU A 11 6.96 15.78 -27.85
CA LEU A 11 7.66 15.80 -26.57
C LEU A 11 6.94 16.77 -25.62
N GLU A 12 6.33 16.25 -24.57
CA GLU A 12 5.73 17.05 -23.51
C GLU A 12 6.82 17.88 -22.80
N PHE A 13 6.48 19.11 -22.42
CA PHE A 13 7.37 20.02 -21.68
C PHE A 13 8.75 20.24 -22.31
N GLY A 14 8.86 20.29 -23.64
CA GLY A 14 10.12 20.57 -24.33
C GLY A 14 11.14 19.42 -24.30
N GLY A 15 10.70 18.21 -23.95
CA GLY A 15 11.53 17.00 -23.98
C GLY A 15 12.62 16.98 -22.89
N PRO A 16 13.76 16.31 -23.13
CA PRO A 16 14.79 16.09 -22.11
C PRO A 16 15.35 17.38 -21.50
N LEU A 17 15.47 18.45 -22.29
CA LEU A 17 15.97 19.75 -21.82
C LEU A 17 14.97 20.45 -20.90
N GLY A 18 13.67 20.38 -21.22
CA GLY A 18 12.66 20.98 -20.36
C GLY A 18 12.43 20.16 -19.08
N ALA A 19 12.55 18.83 -19.12
CA ALA A 19 12.57 18.01 -17.91
C ALA A 19 13.76 18.35 -17.00
N ALA A 20 14.96 18.56 -17.57
CA ALA A 20 16.14 19.00 -16.82
C ALA A 20 15.95 20.40 -16.22
N ALA A 21 15.31 21.32 -16.96
CA ALA A 21 14.99 22.65 -16.45
C ALA A 21 13.98 22.58 -15.28
N LEU A 22 12.95 21.75 -15.38
CA LEU A 22 11.93 21.57 -14.34
C LEU A 22 12.51 20.99 -13.03
N LEU A 23 13.48 20.08 -13.13
CA LEU A 23 14.19 19.52 -11.97
C LEU A 23 14.87 20.59 -11.10
N LEU A 24 15.28 21.71 -11.69
CA LEU A 24 15.91 22.83 -10.97
C LEU A 24 14.91 23.95 -10.66
N LEU A 25 14.02 24.26 -11.60
CA LEU A 25 13.08 25.36 -11.49
C LEU A 25 12.05 25.11 -10.40
N LEU A 26 11.52 23.88 -10.27
CA LEU A 26 10.49 23.56 -9.28
C LEU A 26 10.99 23.68 -7.84
N PRO A 27 12.13 23.07 -7.43
CA PRO A 27 12.67 23.28 -6.09
C PRO A 27 13.04 24.74 -5.81
N ALA A 28 13.61 25.44 -6.78
CA ALA A 28 13.96 26.87 -6.64
C ALA A 28 12.72 27.75 -6.43
N THR A 29 11.65 27.49 -7.18
CA THR A 29 10.37 28.21 -7.03
C THR A 29 9.74 27.90 -5.68
N MET A 30 9.72 26.64 -5.25
CA MET A 30 9.21 26.26 -3.93
C MET A 30 10.00 26.94 -2.81
N PHE A 31 11.33 26.97 -2.91
CA PHE A 31 12.19 27.64 -1.95
C PHE A 31 11.93 29.16 -1.88
N HIS A 32 11.81 29.81 -3.04
CA HIS A 32 11.43 31.22 -3.14
C HIS A 32 10.08 31.50 -2.48
N LEU A 33 9.07 30.68 -2.75
CA LEU A 33 7.74 30.80 -2.15
C LEU A 33 7.78 30.63 -0.62
N LEU A 34 8.58 29.69 -0.11
CA LEU A 34 8.75 29.51 1.34
C LEU A 34 9.43 30.72 2.00
N LEU A 35 10.41 31.33 1.35
CA LEU A 35 11.04 32.56 1.83
C LEU A 35 10.08 33.75 1.77
N ALA A 36 9.34 33.89 0.67
CA ALA A 36 8.33 34.93 0.51
C ALA A 36 7.24 34.81 1.59
N ALA A 37 6.75 33.60 1.85
CA ALA A 37 5.73 33.32 2.87
C ALA A 37 6.20 33.59 4.30
N ARG A 38 7.49 33.42 4.58
CA ARG A 38 8.09 33.71 5.91
C ARG A 38 8.55 35.16 6.05
N SER A 39 8.54 35.94 4.97
CA SER A 39 8.93 37.35 4.99
C SER A 39 7.74 38.25 5.35
N GLY A 40 7.93 39.16 6.30
CA GLY A 40 6.88 40.11 6.74
C GLY A 40 6.18 40.91 5.63
N PRO A 41 6.86 41.36 4.56
CA PRO A 41 6.21 42.09 3.47
C PRO A 41 5.59 41.21 2.35
N ALA A 42 5.64 39.87 2.44
CA ALA A 42 4.97 38.91 1.56
C ALA A 42 4.99 39.24 0.04
N ARG A 43 6.17 39.60 -0.49
CA ARG A 43 6.32 39.98 -1.92
C ARG A 43 6.58 38.74 -2.78
N LEU A 44 5.62 38.40 -3.65
CA LEU A 44 5.70 37.21 -4.51
C LEU A 44 6.72 37.34 -5.64
N LEU A 45 6.77 38.50 -6.30
CA LEU A 45 7.54 38.74 -7.53
C LEU A 45 8.90 39.44 -7.31
N GLY A 46 9.22 39.79 -6.06
CA GLY A 46 10.48 40.45 -5.71
C GLY A 46 11.57 39.45 -5.31
N PRO A 47 12.85 39.83 -5.30
CA PRO A 47 13.91 38.98 -4.76
C PRO A 47 13.67 38.68 -3.28
N PRO A 48 14.09 37.49 -2.78
CA PRO A 48 13.92 37.14 -1.38
C PRO A 48 14.64 38.15 -0.49
N ALA A 49 13.96 38.61 0.57
CA ALA A 49 14.47 39.65 1.46
C ALA A 49 15.74 39.22 2.23
N TYR A 50 15.93 37.91 2.39
CA TYR A 50 17.09 37.31 3.04
C TYR A 50 17.30 35.88 2.50
N LEU A 51 18.56 35.50 2.31
CA LEU A 51 18.96 34.12 1.97
C LEU A 51 19.55 33.45 3.21
N PRO A 52 18.97 32.35 3.70
CA PRO A 52 19.52 31.62 4.83
C PRO A 52 20.88 31.01 4.47
N GLY A 53 21.80 31.00 5.44
CA GLY A 53 23.06 30.26 5.30
C GLY A 53 22.84 28.74 5.22
N LEU A 54 23.82 28.01 4.69
CA LEU A 54 23.76 26.54 4.55
C LEU A 54 23.45 25.82 5.88
N GLU A 55 23.95 26.36 6.99
CA GLU A 55 23.69 25.87 8.35
C GLU A 55 22.20 25.92 8.76
N ALA A 56 21.43 26.84 8.18
CA ALA A 56 19.99 26.92 8.42
C ALA A 56 19.19 25.97 7.51
N LEU A 57 19.78 25.53 6.40
CA LEU A 57 19.19 24.57 5.46
C LEU A 57 19.42 23.11 5.90
N TRP A 58 20.48 22.86 6.64
CA TRP A 58 20.87 21.52 7.08
C TRP A 58 20.72 21.35 8.59
N SER A 59 19.96 20.34 9.01
CA SER A 59 19.85 19.97 10.43
C SER A 59 19.91 18.44 10.57
N PRO A 60 20.86 17.90 11.35
CA PRO A 60 20.90 16.46 11.64
C PRO A 60 19.61 15.96 12.29
N ARG A 61 18.93 16.80 13.08
CA ARG A 61 17.65 16.45 13.72
C ARG A 61 16.52 16.36 12.71
N ALA A 62 16.46 17.29 11.74
CA ALA A 62 15.47 17.24 10.67
C ALA A 62 15.69 16.01 9.76
N LEU A 63 16.95 15.68 9.47
CA LEU A 63 17.30 14.46 8.73
C LEU A 63 16.87 13.21 9.50
N LEU A 64 17.16 13.13 10.81
CA LEU A 64 16.71 12.03 11.66
C LEU A 64 15.19 11.90 11.69
N LEU A 65 14.45 13.01 11.80
CA LEU A 65 12.99 13.00 11.75
C LEU A 65 12.47 12.52 10.40
N TRP A 66 13.07 12.96 9.30
CA TRP A 66 12.70 12.51 7.96
C TRP A 66 13.02 11.03 7.73
N LEU A 67 14.19 10.56 8.16
CA LEU A 67 14.58 9.15 8.10
C LEU A 67 13.69 8.28 9.01
N ALA A 68 13.36 8.76 10.21
CA ALA A 68 12.44 8.07 11.10
C ALA A 68 11.03 7.99 10.49
N TRP A 69 10.57 9.07 9.85
CA TRP A 69 9.30 9.09 9.13
C TRP A 69 9.28 8.13 7.95
N LEU A 70 10.33 8.11 7.12
CA LEU A 70 10.47 7.13 6.04
C LEU A 70 10.58 5.70 6.56
N GLY A 71 11.35 5.47 7.63
CA GLY A 71 11.49 4.18 8.27
C GLY A 71 10.16 3.68 8.85
N LEU A 72 9.36 4.58 9.43
CA LEU A 72 8.00 4.30 9.86
C LEU A 72 7.12 3.92 8.66
N GLN A 73 7.10 4.71 7.59
CA GLN A 73 6.32 4.40 6.37
C GLN A 73 6.72 3.05 5.75
N ALA A 74 8.02 2.77 5.67
CA ALA A 74 8.53 1.47 5.20
C ALA A 74 8.16 0.33 6.15
N ALA A 75 8.21 0.56 7.47
CA ALA A 75 7.79 -0.41 8.46
C ALA A 75 6.29 -0.71 8.34
N LEU A 76 5.45 0.33 8.19
CA LEU A 76 4.01 0.25 7.96
C LEU A 76 3.69 -0.54 6.68
N TYR A 77 4.43 -0.27 5.62
CA TYR A 77 4.33 -0.99 4.34
C TYR A 77 4.64 -2.49 4.47
N LEU A 78 5.59 -2.86 5.33
CA LEU A 78 5.99 -4.25 5.57
C LEU A 78 5.14 -4.97 6.63
N LEU A 79 4.18 -4.29 7.28
CA LEU A 79 3.34 -4.91 8.32
C LEU A 79 2.51 -6.11 7.86
N PRO A 80 1.93 -6.12 6.64
CA PRO A 80 1.21 -7.30 6.15
C PRO A 80 2.11 -8.54 6.10
N ALA A 81 3.43 -8.37 5.92
CA ALA A 81 4.40 -9.46 5.92
C ALA A 81 4.78 -9.93 7.34
N ARG A 82 4.64 -9.10 8.38
CA ARG A 82 4.99 -9.48 9.75
C ARG A 82 4.16 -10.63 10.29
N LYS A 83 2.84 -10.67 10.01
CA LYS A 83 1.99 -11.79 10.43
C LYS A 83 2.39 -13.11 9.76
N VAL A 84 2.87 -13.05 8.51
CA VAL A 84 3.34 -14.24 7.78
C VAL A 84 4.61 -14.79 8.43
N LEU A 85 5.53 -13.91 8.84
CA LEU A 85 6.74 -14.31 9.56
C LEU A 85 6.41 -15.01 10.89
N ILE A 86 5.47 -14.48 11.67
CA ILE A 86 5.03 -15.10 12.92
C ILE A 86 4.43 -16.49 12.65
N ASN A 87 3.54 -16.62 11.66
CA ASN A 87 2.94 -17.91 11.34
C ASN A 87 3.96 -18.93 10.82
N MET A 88 4.95 -18.49 10.03
CA MET A 88 6.02 -19.36 9.57
C MET A 88 6.88 -19.84 10.73
N ALA A 89 7.18 -18.96 11.70
CA ALA A 89 7.88 -19.35 12.92
C ALA A 89 7.07 -20.38 13.73
N LEU A 90 5.75 -20.22 13.82
CA LEU A 90 4.85 -21.18 14.49
C LEU A 90 4.76 -22.52 13.75
N LEU A 91 4.74 -22.50 12.41
CA LEU A 91 4.78 -23.70 11.57
C LEU A 91 6.09 -24.46 11.76
N MET A 92 7.22 -23.75 11.74
CA MET A 92 8.53 -24.33 12.02
C MET A 92 8.60 -24.88 13.45
N LYS A 93 8.00 -24.18 14.42
CA LYS A 93 7.97 -24.65 15.80
C LYS A 93 7.15 -25.94 15.94
N GLU A 94 6.02 -26.04 15.23
CA GLU A 94 5.25 -27.28 15.18
C GLU A 94 6.07 -28.43 14.56
N ALA A 95 6.78 -28.15 13.46
CA ALA A 95 7.65 -29.13 12.80
C ALA A 95 8.73 -29.66 13.75
N GLU A 96 9.37 -28.77 14.52
CA GLU A 96 10.41 -29.13 15.49
C GLU A 96 9.84 -30.03 16.60
N LEU A 97 8.65 -29.70 17.13
CA LEU A 97 8.04 -30.45 18.23
C LEU A 97 7.47 -31.81 17.82
N ARG A 98 7.08 -31.98 16.55
CA ARG A 98 6.29 -33.13 16.08
C ARG A 98 6.89 -33.86 14.88
N GLY A 99 8.08 -33.45 14.43
CA GLY A 99 8.75 -33.96 13.23
C GLY A 99 8.18 -33.45 11.90
N SER A 100 6.92 -33.02 11.85
CA SER A 100 6.30 -32.38 10.67
C SER A 100 5.12 -31.49 11.06
N PRO A 101 4.83 -30.41 10.31
CA PRO A 101 3.63 -29.60 10.51
C PRO A 101 2.35 -30.37 10.17
N SER A 102 1.28 -30.07 10.89
CA SER A 102 -0.04 -30.62 10.61
C SER A 102 -0.63 -30.07 9.29
N LEU A 103 -1.56 -30.82 8.68
CA LEU A 103 -2.27 -30.34 7.48
C LEU A 103 -3.00 -29.02 7.74
N ALA A 104 -3.60 -28.87 8.93
CA ALA A 104 -4.27 -27.64 9.34
C ALA A 104 -3.29 -26.44 9.40
N MET A 105 -2.08 -26.65 9.91
CA MET A 105 -1.05 -25.62 9.98
C MET A 105 -0.60 -25.17 8.59
N TRP A 106 -0.43 -26.11 7.66
CA TRP A 106 -0.16 -25.83 6.25
C TRP A 106 -1.26 -24.99 5.60
N LEU A 107 -2.53 -25.35 5.83
CA LEU A 107 -3.66 -24.60 5.27
C LEU A 107 -3.75 -23.18 5.84
N VAL A 108 -3.62 -23.00 7.16
CA VAL A 108 -3.64 -21.67 7.79
C VAL A 108 -2.52 -20.79 7.23
N ASN A 109 -1.29 -21.30 7.18
CA ASN A 109 -0.15 -20.57 6.63
C ASN A 109 -0.34 -20.26 5.14
N GLY A 110 -0.80 -21.24 4.35
CA GLY A 110 -1.03 -21.10 2.93
C GLY A 110 -2.09 -20.05 2.60
N PHE A 111 -3.25 -20.08 3.27
CA PHE A 111 -4.32 -19.10 3.05
C PHE A 111 -3.91 -17.70 3.47
N GLN A 112 -3.21 -17.55 4.60
CA GLN A 112 -2.73 -16.24 5.03
C GLN A 112 -1.64 -15.69 4.10
N LEU A 113 -0.76 -16.55 3.59
CA LEU A 113 0.23 -16.17 2.59
C LEU A 113 -0.44 -15.73 1.29
N LEU A 114 -1.43 -16.47 0.80
CA LEU A 114 -2.20 -16.12 -0.38
C LEU A 114 -2.90 -14.76 -0.20
N TYR A 115 -3.53 -14.54 0.96
CA TYR A 115 -4.19 -13.27 1.27
C TYR A 115 -3.21 -12.09 1.26
N VAL A 116 -2.02 -12.25 1.87
CA VAL A 116 -1.00 -11.19 1.89
C VAL A 116 -0.40 -10.97 0.51
N GLY A 117 -0.10 -12.05 -0.23
CA GLY A 117 0.42 -11.96 -1.59
C GLY A 117 -0.56 -11.26 -2.52
N ASP A 118 -1.85 -11.57 -2.42
CA ASP A 118 -2.92 -10.92 -3.19
C ASP A 118 -3.09 -9.43 -2.82
N ALA A 119 -2.92 -9.08 -1.54
CA ALA A 119 -2.90 -7.68 -1.10
C ALA A 119 -1.71 -6.90 -1.67
N LEU A 120 -0.51 -7.49 -1.64
CA LEU A 120 0.71 -6.89 -2.22
C LEU A 120 0.60 -6.75 -3.75
N TRP A 121 0.06 -7.76 -4.44
CA TRP A 121 -0.15 -7.70 -5.89
C TRP A 121 -1.10 -6.55 -6.30
N HIS A 122 -2.04 -6.21 -5.43
CA HIS A 122 -3.02 -5.15 -5.66
C HIS A 122 -2.78 -3.94 -4.74
N GLU A 123 -1.51 -3.61 -4.46
CA GLU A 123 -1.11 -2.52 -3.57
C GLU A 123 -1.74 -1.16 -3.93
N GLU A 124 -1.94 -0.88 -5.22
CA GLU A 124 -2.60 0.34 -5.68
C GLU A 124 -3.99 0.53 -5.08
N ALA A 125 -4.71 -0.57 -4.85
CA ALA A 125 -6.04 -0.52 -4.26
C ALA A 125 -5.99 -0.15 -2.78
N ILE A 126 -4.93 -0.54 -2.07
CA ILE A 126 -4.72 -0.22 -0.64
C ILE A 126 -4.56 1.29 -0.47
N LEU A 127 -3.84 1.96 -1.38
CA LEU A 127 -3.65 3.42 -1.36
C LEU A 127 -4.96 4.21 -1.47
N THR A 128 -6.04 3.57 -1.94
CA THR A 128 -7.37 4.19 -2.06
C THR A 128 -8.29 3.92 -0.86
N THR A 129 -7.79 3.24 0.17
CA THR A 129 -8.58 2.91 1.36
C THR A 129 -8.80 4.15 2.23
N MET A 130 -9.88 4.12 3.02
CA MET A 130 -10.25 5.21 3.94
C MET A 130 -9.11 5.55 4.90
N ASP A 131 -8.45 4.52 5.45
CA ASP A 131 -7.34 4.63 6.40
C ASP A 131 -6.16 5.47 5.88
N ILE A 132 -5.96 5.53 4.56
CA ILE A 132 -4.86 6.29 3.92
C ILE A 132 -5.35 7.64 3.38
N THR A 133 -6.56 7.68 2.82
CA THR A 133 -7.07 8.85 2.11
C THR A 133 -7.80 9.85 3.00
N HIS A 134 -8.36 9.39 4.11
CA HIS A 134 -9.22 10.18 4.99
C HIS A 134 -8.75 10.16 6.44
N ASP A 135 -8.24 9.03 6.93
CA ASP A 135 -7.83 8.93 8.33
C ASP A 135 -6.39 9.42 8.51
N GLY A 136 -6.16 10.22 9.55
CA GLY A 136 -4.83 10.64 9.94
C GLY A 136 -4.09 9.52 10.67
N PHE A 137 -2.78 9.39 10.45
CA PHE A 137 -1.97 8.43 11.19
C PHE A 137 -1.93 8.79 12.68
N GLY A 138 -2.41 7.88 13.54
CA GLY A 138 -2.54 8.07 14.98
C GLY A 138 -2.43 6.77 15.76
N PHE A 139 -2.60 6.84 17.08
CA PHE A 139 -2.41 5.67 17.97
C PHE A 139 -3.26 4.46 17.57
N MET A 140 -4.53 4.67 17.17
CA MET A 140 -5.41 3.58 16.75
C MET A 140 -4.85 2.81 15.56
N LEU A 141 -4.49 3.51 14.49
CA LEU A 141 -3.90 2.89 13.29
C LEU A 141 -2.56 2.24 13.66
N ALA A 142 -1.66 2.95 14.33
CA ALA A 142 -0.35 2.42 14.72
C ALA A 142 -0.44 1.14 15.58
N PHE A 143 -1.35 1.11 16.57
CA PHE A 143 -1.57 -0.07 17.41
C PHE A 143 -2.22 -1.21 16.62
N GLY A 144 -3.21 -0.89 15.80
CA GLY A 144 -3.88 -1.83 14.90
C GLY A 144 -2.86 -2.58 14.03
N ASP A 145 -1.99 -1.81 13.43
CA ASP A 145 -0.96 -2.20 12.50
C ASP A 145 0.19 -3.02 13.12
N ILE A 146 0.72 -2.55 14.25
CA ILE A 146 1.95 -3.12 14.84
C ILE A 146 1.65 -4.26 15.81
N ALA A 147 0.53 -4.19 16.55
CA ALA A 147 0.21 -5.14 17.60
C ALA A 147 -1.02 -5.97 17.25
N TRP A 148 -2.16 -5.32 16.97
CA TRP A 148 -3.42 -6.05 16.82
C TRP A 148 -3.37 -7.06 15.67
N VAL A 149 -3.11 -6.61 14.44
CA VAL A 149 -3.11 -7.47 13.24
C VAL A 149 -2.15 -8.67 13.36
N PRO A 150 -0.84 -8.51 13.66
CA PRO A 150 0.07 -9.64 13.71
C PRO A 150 -0.23 -10.65 14.83
N PHE A 151 -0.63 -10.19 16.02
CA PHE A 151 -0.86 -11.09 17.15
C PHE A 151 -2.24 -11.73 17.15
N THR A 152 -3.28 -11.03 16.68
CA THR A 152 -4.62 -11.62 16.61
C THR A 152 -4.77 -12.52 15.38
N TYR A 153 -4.17 -12.18 14.24
CA TYR A 153 -4.32 -12.98 13.01
C TYR A 153 -3.39 -14.20 13.01
N SER A 154 -2.48 -14.32 13.98
CA SER A 154 -1.69 -15.54 14.19
C SER A 154 -2.31 -16.50 15.20
N LEU A 155 -3.45 -16.16 15.82
CA LEU A 155 -4.09 -17.00 16.85
C LEU A 155 -4.44 -18.40 16.35
N GLN A 156 -4.83 -18.56 15.09
CA GLN A 156 -5.16 -19.87 14.52
C GLN A 156 -3.92 -20.79 14.51
N ALA A 157 -2.77 -20.26 14.08
CA ALA A 157 -1.50 -21.00 14.11
C ALA A 157 -1.04 -21.26 15.55
N GLN A 158 -1.18 -20.28 16.45
CA GLN A 158 -0.86 -20.47 17.88
C GLN A 158 -1.75 -21.53 18.53
N PHE A 159 -3.03 -21.55 18.19
CA PHE A 159 -3.99 -22.53 18.69
C PHE A 159 -3.61 -23.93 18.22
N LEU A 160 -3.32 -24.12 16.93
CA LEU A 160 -2.89 -25.41 16.38
C LEU A 160 -1.57 -25.90 16.99
N LEU A 161 -0.65 -24.98 17.31
CA LEU A 161 0.60 -25.32 17.98
C LEU A 161 0.36 -25.94 19.36
N HIS A 162 -0.59 -25.44 20.16
CA HIS A 162 -0.88 -25.93 21.51
C HIS A 162 -1.95 -27.02 21.55
N HIS A 163 -2.82 -27.07 20.55
CA HIS A 163 -3.94 -28.00 20.42
C HIS A 163 -3.85 -28.73 19.08
N PRO A 164 -3.07 -29.83 19.02
CA PRO A 164 -2.95 -30.62 17.80
C PRO A 164 -4.33 -31.15 17.39
N GLN A 165 -4.72 -30.90 16.15
CA GLN A 165 -5.97 -31.40 15.58
C GLN A 165 -5.65 -32.21 14.33
N SER A 166 -6.14 -33.44 14.27
CA SER A 166 -6.03 -34.29 13.08
C SER A 166 -7.11 -33.88 12.07
N LEU A 167 -6.70 -33.15 11.03
CA LEU A 167 -7.60 -32.73 9.97
C LEU A 167 -7.65 -33.82 8.87
N GLY A 168 -8.81 -34.45 8.71
CA GLY A 168 -9.05 -35.39 7.62
C GLY A 168 -9.13 -34.69 6.26
N LEU A 169 -8.70 -35.37 5.20
CA LEU A 169 -8.72 -34.84 3.83
C LEU A 169 -10.11 -34.31 3.37
N PRO A 170 -11.24 -34.97 3.66
CA PRO A 170 -12.54 -34.46 3.24
C PRO A 170 -12.87 -33.08 3.85
N MET A 171 -12.57 -32.91 5.14
CA MET A 171 -12.79 -31.63 5.82
C MET A 171 -11.84 -30.55 5.29
N ALA A 172 -10.58 -30.91 5.04
CA ALA A 172 -9.62 -30.01 4.38
C ALA A 172 -10.12 -29.54 3.01
N SER A 173 -10.69 -30.45 2.19
CA SER A 173 -11.26 -30.10 0.89
C SER A 173 -12.44 -29.12 1.02
N VAL A 174 -13.33 -29.32 2.00
CA VAL A 174 -14.44 -28.39 2.27
C VAL A 174 -13.92 -27.00 2.66
N ILE A 175 -12.93 -26.94 3.55
CA ILE A 175 -12.30 -25.67 3.97
C ILE A 175 -11.66 -24.96 2.76
N CYS A 176 -10.91 -25.69 1.92
CA CYS A 176 -10.33 -25.14 0.71
C CYS A 176 -11.40 -24.63 -0.27
N LEU A 177 -12.50 -25.34 -0.44
CA LEU A 177 -13.60 -24.94 -1.30
C LEU A 177 -14.25 -23.63 -0.80
N ILE A 178 -14.53 -23.54 0.49
CA ILE A 178 -15.08 -22.32 1.10
C ILE A 178 -14.12 -21.15 0.90
N ASN A 179 -12.82 -21.35 1.14
CA ASN A 179 -11.80 -20.32 0.94
C ASN A 179 -11.74 -19.87 -0.53
N ALA A 180 -11.76 -20.81 -1.48
CA ALA A 180 -11.70 -20.52 -2.91
C ALA A 180 -12.93 -19.74 -3.39
N ILE A 181 -14.14 -20.12 -2.95
CA ILE A 181 -15.37 -19.40 -3.27
C ILE A 181 -15.33 -17.99 -2.67
N GLY A 182 -14.93 -17.87 -1.41
CA GLY A 182 -14.80 -16.57 -0.74
C GLY A 182 -13.79 -15.67 -1.45
N TYR A 183 -12.64 -16.21 -1.83
CA TYR A 183 -11.62 -15.50 -2.60
C TYR A 183 -12.13 -15.05 -3.98
N TYR A 184 -12.83 -15.93 -4.70
CA TYR A 184 -13.41 -15.61 -6.00
C TYR A 184 -14.40 -14.44 -5.91
N ILE A 185 -15.32 -14.47 -4.93
CA ILE A 185 -16.29 -13.40 -4.69
C ILE A 185 -15.57 -12.11 -4.30
N PHE A 186 -14.64 -12.17 -3.35
CA PHE A 186 -13.90 -11.01 -2.85
C PHE A 186 -13.11 -10.31 -3.97
N ARG A 187 -12.36 -11.09 -4.75
CA ARG A 187 -11.54 -10.57 -5.85
C ARG A 187 -12.42 -10.10 -7.01
N GLY A 188 -13.48 -10.84 -7.35
CA GLY A 188 -14.44 -10.45 -8.38
C GLY A 188 -15.10 -9.10 -8.07
N ALA A 189 -15.64 -8.94 -6.86
CA ALA A 189 -16.29 -7.71 -6.45
C ALA A 189 -15.32 -6.51 -6.40
N ASN A 190 -14.11 -6.70 -5.85
CA ASN A 190 -13.13 -5.62 -5.78
C ASN A 190 -12.58 -5.22 -7.16
N SER A 191 -12.35 -6.19 -8.06
CA SER A 191 -11.95 -5.90 -9.44
C SER A 191 -13.02 -5.11 -10.18
N GLN A 192 -14.31 -5.50 -10.05
CA GLN A 192 -15.42 -4.73 -10.65
C GLN A 192 -15.47 -3.30 -10.11
N LYS A 193 -15.42 -3.14 -8.79
CA LYS A 193 -15.40 -1.82 -8.14
C LYS A 193 -14.22 -0.96 -8.60
N ASN A 194 -13.03 -1.55 -8.73
CA ASN A 194 -11.83 -0.84 -9.17
C ASN A 194 -11.92 -0.44 -10.65
N THR A 195 -12.37 -1.35 -11.53
CA THR A 195 -12.61 -1.04 -12.95
C THR A 195 -13.63 0.07 -13.11
N PHE A 196 -14.74 0.02 -12.38
CA PHE A 196 -15.76 1.07 -12.41
C PHE A 196 -15.24 2.43 -11.96
N ARG A 197 -14.44 2.49 -10.89
CA ARG A 197 -13.83 3.74 -10.40
C ARG A 197 -12.78 4.31 -11.36
N LYS A 198 -12.03 3.45 -12.06
CA LYS A 198 -11.01 3.87 -13.05
C LYS A 198 -11.64 4.29 -14.39
N ASN A 199 -12.62 3.54 -14.88
CA ASN A 199 -13.32 3.83 -16.13
C ASN A 199 -14.80 3.34 -16.08
N PRO A 200 -15.76 4.22 -15.76
CA PRO A 200 -17.18 3.88 -15.71
C PRO A 200 -17.77 3.42 -17.04
N SER A 201 -17.11 3.73 -18.17
CA SER A 201 -17.55 3.37 -19.52
C SER A 201 -16.91 2.08 -20.04
N ASP A 202 -16.13 1.37 -19.22
CA ASP A 202 -15.51 0.10 -19.61
C ASP A 202 -16.61 -0.94 -19.92
N PRO A 203 -16.56 -1.65 -21.07
CA PRO A 203 -17.59 -2.60 -21.47
C PRO A 203 -17.92 -3.67 -20.41
N ARG A 204 -16.96 -3.98 -19.52
CA ARG A 204 -17.13 -4.98 -18.44
C ARG A 204 -18.04 -4.50 -17.31
N VAL A 205 -18.25 -3.19 -17.18
CA VAL A 205 -19.04 -2.57 -16.10
C VAL A 205 -20.12 -1.62 -16.63
N ALA A 206 -20.12 -1.31 -17.93
CA ALA A 206 -21.07 -0.39 -18.56
C ALA A 206 -22.54 -0.85 -18.47
N GLY A 207 -22.79 -2.15 -18.31
CA GLY A 207 -24.13 -2.73 -18.13
C GLY A 207 -24.60 -2.82 -16.69
N LEU A 208 -23.80 -2.37 -15.71
CA LEU A 208 -24.19 -2.41 -14.30
C LEU A 208 -25.20 -1.30 -13.99
N GLU A 209 -26.19 -1.62 -13.16
CA GLU A 209 -27.10 -0.62 -12.60
C GLU A 209 -26.31 0.32 -11.69
N THR A 210 -26.46 1.63 -11.88
CA THR A 210 -25.70 2.63 -11.11
C THR A 210 -26.62 3.70 -10.54
N ILE A 211 -26.32 4.15 -9.32
CA ILE A 211 -27.05 5.24 -8.67
C ILE A 211 -26.20 6.51 -8.76
N SER A 212 -26.75 7.57 -9.32
CA SER A 212 -26.07 8.88 -9.38
C SER A 212 -26.21 9.59 -8.03
N THR A 213 -25.09 9.92 -7.39
CA THR A 213 -25.08 10.67 -6.13
C THR A 213 -25.17 12.18 -6.39
N ALA A 214 -25.67 12.94 -5.41
CA ALA A 214 -25.74 14.40 -5.45
C ALA A 214 -24.36 15.08 -5.65
N THR A 215 -23.27 14.36 -5.39
CA THR A 215 -21.88 14.80 -5.58
C THR A 215 -21.31 14.47 -6.96
N GLY A 216 -22.14 13.94 -7.89
CA GLY A 216 -21.74 13.61 -9.26
C GLY A 216 -20.95 12.29 -9.39
N ARG A 217 -20.90 11.48 -8.34
CA ARG A 217 -20.31 10.12 -8.38
C ARG A 217 -21.39 9.09 -8.72
N LYS A 218 -20.97 7.98 -9.32
CA LYS A 218 -21.85 6.83 -9.52
C LYS A 218 -21.52 5.75 -8.48
N LEU A 219 -22.55 5.14 -7.91
CA LEU A 219 -22.48 3.99 -7.00
C LEU A 219 -22.91 2.73 -7.73
#